data_AF-A0A657B4I1-F1
#
_entry.id   AF-A0A657B4I1-F1
#
_cell.length_a   1.000
_cell.length_b   1.000
_cell.length_c   1.000
_cell.angle_alpha   90.00
_cell.angle_beta   90.00
_cell.angle_gamma   90.00
#
_symmetry.space_group_name_H-M   'P 1'
#
loop_
_entity.id
_entity.type
_entity.pdbx_description
1 polymer ?
#
loop_
_entity_poly.entity_id
_entity_poly.type
_entity_poly.pdbx_seq_one_letter_code
_entity_poly.pdbx_strand_id
1 'polypeptide(L)'
;MIELREWSAGIVFLAAIAGVYTLFWDGFDGVVLAATLVSFIAAYVIWPSKRKGQRQDGGRVVDMIEVLIEFPIELFVWIMRFLGRLAGGKGDGVDLDF
;
A
#
# COMPACT_ATOMS: atom_id res chain seq x y z
N MET A 1 20.63 4.37 8.67
CA MET A 1 19.50 5.18 8.13
C MET A 1 18.41 4.31 7.52
N ILE A 2 18.73 3.19 6.85
CA ILE A 2 17.73 2.29 6.26
C ILE A 2 16.86 1.62 7.34
N GLU A 3 17.46 1.13 8.42
CA GLU A 3 16.70 0.51 9.51
C GLU A 3 15.65 1.44 10.14
N LEU A 4 15.98 2.73 10.35
CA LEU A 4 15.01 3.71 10.87
C LEU A 4 13.79 3.87 9.94
N ARG A 5 14.02 3.77 8.63
CA ARG A 5 12.94 3.82 7.63
C ARG A 5 12.09 2.56 7.67
N GLU A 6 12.69 1.39 7.88
CA GLU A 6 11.96 0.12 8.03
C GLU A 6 11.07 0.14 9.28
N TRP A 7 11.62 0.54 10.42
CA TRP A 7 10.87 0.63 11.67
C TRP A 7 9.72 1.64 11.56
N SER A 8 9.99 2.83 11.02
CA SER A 8 8.94 3.85 10.85
C SER A 8 7.86 3.42 9.86
N ALA A 9 8.23 2.83 8.71
CA ALA A 9 7.25 2.28 7.76
C ALA A 9 6.41 1.16 8.38
N GLY A 10 7.02 0.25 9.15
CA GLY A 10 6.30 -0.82 9.85
C GLY A 10 5.30 -0.29 10.87
N ILE A 11 5.67 0.72 11.67
CA ILE A 11 4.76 1.35 12.64
C ILE A 11 3.57 2.02 11.92
N VAL A 12 3.84 2.79 10.86
CA VAL A 12 2.79 3.45 10.08
C VAL A 12 1.86 2.43 9.42
N PHE A 13 2.41 1.30 8.94
CA PHE A 13 1.63 0.21 8.37
C PHE A 13 0.70 -0.44 9.39
N LEU A 14 1.18 -0.70 10.61
CA LEU A 14 0.35 -1.22 11.71
C LEU A 14 -0.75 -0.24 12.10
N ALA A 15 -0.46 1.06 12.12
CA ALA A 15 -1.47 2.09 12.35
C ALA A 15 -2.54 2.09 11.25
N ALA A 16 -2.16 1.88 9.99
CA ALA A 16 -3.11 1.73 8.89
C ALA A 16 -4.00 0.49 9.07
N ILE A 17 -3.45 -0.65 9.47
CA ILE A 17 -4.23 -1.86 9.79
C ILE A 17 -5.22 -1.59 10.94
N ALA A 18 -4.78 -0.90 12.00
CA ALA A 18 -5.67 -0.52 13.09
C ALA A 18 -6.81 0.40 12.60
N GLY A 19 -6.50 1.34 11.70
CA GLY A 19 -7.49 2.18 11.02
C GLY A 19 -8.55 1.36 10.26
N VAL A 20 -8.12 0.34 9.50
CA VAL A 20 -9.04 -0.60 8.85
C VAL A 20 -9.94 -1.27 9.88
N TYR A 21 -9.38 -1.80 10.97
CA TYR A 21 -10.17 -2.42 12.03
C TYR A 21 -11.21 -1.46 12.61
N THR A 22 -10.84 -0.22 12.90
CA THR A 22 -11.77 0.79 13.45
C THR A 22 -12.93 1.10 12.50
N LEU A 23 -12.70 1.14 11.18
CA LEU A 23 -13.76 1.37 10.19
C LEU A 23 -14.85 0.29 10.20
N PHE A 24 -14.49 -0.95 10.54
CA PHE A 24 -15.42 -2.07 10.59
C PHE A 24 -16.02 -2.28 11.98
N TRP A 25 -15.31 -1.91 13.04
CA TRP A 25 -15.74 -2.15 14.42
C TRP A 25 -16.55 -1.00 15.02
N ASP A 26 -16.04 0.23 14.91
CA ASP A 26 -16.66 1.42 15.55
C ASP A 26 -17.70 2.11 14.62
N GLY A 27 -17.83 1.62 13.39
CA GLY A 27 -18.67 2.20 12.35
C GLY A 27 -17.86 2.95 11.30
N PHE A 28 -18.40 2.99 10.08
CA PHE A 28 -17.71 3.58 8.94
C PHE A 28 -17.68 5.12 9.04
N ASP A 29 -16.47 5.69 9.11
CA ASP A 29 -16.21 7.12 9.12
C ASP A 29 -15.28 7.51 7.96
N GLY A 30 -15.70 8.47 7.13
CA GLY A 30 -14.95 8.92 5.96
C GLY A 30 -13.60 9.57 6.28
N VAL A 31 -13.47 10.23 7.44
CA VAL A 31 -12.21 10.81 7.93
C VAL A 31 -11.24 9.71 8.32
N VAL A 32 -11.73 8.70 9.05
CA VAL A 32 -10.91 7.53 9.43
C VAL A 32 -10.47 6.76 8.18
N LEU A 33 -11.33 6.66 7.17
CA LEU A 33 -10.98 6.06 5.87
C LEU A 33 -9.84 6.82 5.20
N ALA A 34 -9.97 8.15 5.07
CA ALA A 34 -8.94 8.97 4.46
C ALA A 34 -7.60 8.86 5.20
N ALA A 35 -7.62 8.93 6.54
CA ALA A 35 -6.44 8.77 7.38
C ALA A 35 -5.79 7.38 7.20
N THR A 36 -6.61 6.33 7.10
CA THR A 36 -6.15 4.95 6.87
C THR A 36 -5.45 4.82 5.51
N LEU A 37 -6.05 5.34 4.45
CA LEU A 37 -5.47 5.33 3.09
C LEU A 37 -4.15 6.10 3.04
N VAL A 38 -4.11 7.31 3.62
CA VAL A 38 -2.88 8.11 3.71
C VAL A 38 -1.79 7.37 4.48
N SER A 39 -2.15 6.64 5.53
CA SER A 39 -1.19 5.84 6.30
C SER A 39 -0.61 4.69 5.49
N PHE A 40 -1.42 3.95 4.71
CA PHE A 40 -0.90 2.92 3.80
C PHE A 40 0.05 3.51 2.75
N ILE A 41 -0.31 4.64 2.15
CA ILE A 41 0.54 5.33 1.17
C ILE A 41 1.86 5.78 1.82
N ALA A 42 1.79 6.37 3.02
CA ALA A 42 2.97 6.81 3.76
C ALA A 42 3.89 5.64 4.09
N ALA A 43 3.36 4.51 4.58
CA ALA A 43 4.14 3.31 4.84
C ALA A 43 4.86 2.82 3.57
N TYR A 44 4.16 2.78 2.43
CA TYR A 44 4.73 2.40 1.13
C TYR A 44 5.83 3.36 0.64
N VAL A 45 5.66 4.67 0.85
CA VAL A 45 6.65 5.68 0.43
C VAL A 45 7.89 5.63 1.33
N ILE A 46 7.71 5.48 2.64
CA ILE A 46 8.80 5.42 3.61
C ILE A 46 9.62 4.14 3.42
N TRP A 47 8.96 3.02 3.12
CA TRP A 47 9.61 1.71 2.98
C TRP A 47 10.74 1.73 1.93
N PRO A 48 11.96 1.32 2.30
CA PRO A 48 13.08 1.23 1.38
C PRO A 48 12.96 -0.04 0.51
N SER A 49 12.15 0.04 -0.55
CA SER A 49 11.86 -1.05 -1.50
C SER A 49 13.05 -1.38 -2.42
N LYS A 50 13.25 -2.67 -2.68
CA LYS A 50 14.21 -3.18 -3.67
C LYS A 50 13.85 -2.72 -5.08
N ARG A 51 12.55 -2.71 -5.41
CA ARG A 51 12.05 -2.24 -6.72
C ARG A 51 12.43 -0.79 -7.02
N LYS A 52 12.70 0.00 -5.97
CA LYS A 52 13.14 1.41 -6.07
C LYS A 52 14.67 1.56 -6.14
N GLY A 53 15.43 0.46 -6.20
CA GLY A 53 16.90 0.46 -6.21
C GLY A 53 17.54 0.91 -4.90
N GLN A 54 16.78 0.98 -3.80
CA GLN A 54 17.22 1.59 -2.54
C GLN A 54 17.94 0.62 -1.58
N ARG A 55 17.98 -0.68 -1.90
CA ARG A 55 18.70 -1.72 -1.15
C ARG A 55 19.27 -2.78 -2.09
N GLN A 56 20.46 -3.29 -1.76
CA GLN A 56 20.98 -4.56 -2.28
C GLN A 56 20.47 -5.68 -1.38
N ASP A 57 20.07 -6.80 -1.99
CA ASP A 57 19.43 -7.96 -1.39
C ASP A 57 19.32 -8.00 0.15
N GLY A 58 18.13 -7.66 0.65
CA GLY A 58 17.71 -8.03 2.01
C GLY A 58 17.43 -9.53 2.11
N GLY A 59 17.62 -10.10 3.30
CA GLY A 59 17.27 -11.48 3.58
C GLY A 59 15.75 -11.73 3.45
N ARG A 60 15.35 -13.02 3.35
CA ARG A 60 13.96 -13.44 3.07
C ARG A 60 12.87 -12.75 3.90
N VAL A 61 13.16 -12.38 5.15
CA VAL A 61 12.21 -11.70 6.05
C VAL A 61 11.89 -10.29 5.55
N VAL A 62 12.90 -9.54 5.10
CA VAL A 62 12.73 -8.17 4.60
C VAL A 62 11.91 -8.18 3.32
N ASP A 63 12.16 -9.16 2.44
CA ASP A 63 11.41 -9.33 1.19
C ASP A 63 9.93 -9.64 1.46
N MET A 64 9.65 -10.44 2.48
CA MET A 64 8.26 -10.73 2.87
C MET A 64 7.54 -9.49 3.41
N ILE A 65 8.24 -8.65 4.19
CA ILE A 65 7.68 -7.39 4.70
C ILE A 65 7.46 -6.39 3.54
N GLU A 66 8.37 -6.34 2.58
CA GLU A 66 8.20 -5.52 1.37
C GLU A 66 6.91 -5.89 0.65
N VAL A 67 6.70 -7.18 0.37
CA VAL A 67 5.45 -7.66 -0.25
C VAL A 67 4.23 -7.28 0.60
N LEU A 68 4.30 -7.41 1.93
CA LEU A 68 3.19 -7.08 2.82
C LEU A 68 2.81 -5.59 2.75
N ILE A 69 3.80 -4.69 2.69
CA ILE A 69 3.59 -3.25 2.62
C ILE A 69 3.13 -2.81 1.23
N GLU A 70 3.66 -3.42 0.16
CA GLU A 70 3.28 -3.11 -1.22
C GLU A 70 1.88 -3.65 -1.58
N PHE A 71 1.50 -4.78 -1.00
CA PHE A 71 0.25 -5.49 -1.30
C PHE A 71 -1.03 -4.62 -1.23
N PRO A 72 -1.31 -3.85 -0.15
CA PRO A 72 -2.54 -3.06 -0.09
C PRO A 72 -2.62 -1.99 -1.19
N ILE A 73 -1.48 -1.41 -1.60
CA ILE A 73 -1.44 -0.44 -2.71
C ILE A 73 -1.67 -1.15 -4.05
N GLU A 74 -1.00 -2.28 -4.29
CA GLU A 74 -1.20 -3.08 -5.50
C GLU A 74 -2.65 -3.57 -5.61
N LEU A 75 -3.23 -4.04 -4.52
CA LEU A 75 -4.63 -4.46 -4.45
C LEU A 75 -5.57 -3.29 -4.76
N PHE A 76 -5.33 -2.10 -4.20
CA PHE A 76 -6.12 -0.91 -4.49
C PHE A 76 -6.07 -0.52 -5.97
N VAL A 77 -4.87 -0.51 -6.57
CA VAL A 77 -4.69 -0.24 -8.01
C VAL A 77 -5.40 -1.30 -8.85
N TRP A 78 -5.30 -2.57 -8.48
CA TRP A 78 -5.97 -3.66 -9.17
C TRP A 78 -7.51 -3.53 -9.12
N ILE A 79 -8.07 -3.18 -7.96
CA ILE A 79 -9.51 -2.91 -7.80
C ILE A 79 -9.93 -1.74 -8.67
N MET A 80 -9.19 -0.62 -8.64
CA MET A 80 -9.50 0.56 -9.46
C MET A 80 -9.47 0.24 -10.96
N ARG A 81 -8.50 -0.57 -11.40
CA ARG A 81 -8.45 -1.06 -12.79
C ARG A 81 -9.64 -1.93 -13.15
N PHE A 82 -10.04 -2.83 -12.24
CA PHE A 82 -11.20 -3.69 -12.46
C PHE A 82 -12.49 -2.89 -12.56
N LEU A 83 -12.69 -1.92 -11.67
CA LEU A 83 -13.83 -1.01 -11.71
C LEU A 83 -13.84 -0.14 -12.98
N GLY A 84 -12.68 0.38 -13.39
CA GLY A 84 -12.54 1.14 -14.64
C GLY A 84 -12.90 0.31 -15.88
N ARG A 85 -12.48 -0.96 -15.92
CA ARG A 85 -12.86 -1.90 -17.01
C ARG A 85 -14.36 -2.19 -17.04
N LEU A 86 -14.99 -2.34 -15.87
CA LEU A 86 -16.44 -2.58 -15.79
C LEU A 86 -17.25 -1.34 -16.17
N ALA A 87 -16.79 -0.14 -15.80
CA ALA A 87 -17.46 1.11 -16.16
C ALA A 87 -17.23 1.53 -17.62
N GLY A 88 -16.08 1.18 -18.19
CA GLY A 88 -15.64 1.56 -19.54
C GLY A 88 -15.77 0.44 -20.57
N GLY A 89 -16.90 -0.26 -20.61
CA GLY A 89 -17.19 -1.34 -21.56
C GLY A 89 -17.26 -0.90 -23.05
N LYS A 90 -16.17 -0.33 -23.59
CA LYS A 90 -15.80 -0.26 -25.01
C LYS A 90 -14.43 0.41 -25.14
N GLY A 91 -13.43 -0.42 -25.43
CA GLY A 91 -12.11 -0.13 -25.98
C GLY A 91 -11.51 1.25 -25.74
N ASP A 92 -10.54 1.34 -24.84
CA ASP A 92 -9.19 1.67 -25.28
C ASP A 92 -8.15 1.21 -24.26
N GLY A 93 -7.02 0.72 -24.75
CA GLY A 93 -5.93 0.19 -23.95
C GLY A 93 -5.36 1.28 -23.04
N VAL A 94 -5.43 1.07 -21.73
CA VAL A 94 -4.58 1.82 -20.80
C VAL A 94 -3.27 1.06 -20.69
N ASP A 95 -2.37 1.30 -21.64
CA ASP A 95 -0.96 0.94 -21.54
C ASP A 95 -0.35 1.79 -20.40
N LEU A 96 -0.19 1.16 -19.24
CA LEU A 96 0.66 1.68 -18.18
C LEU A 96 1.93 0.84 -18.20
N ASP A 97 2.86 1.24 -19.08
CA ASP A 97 4.26 0.83 -18.99
C ASP A 97 4.81 1.29 -17.63
N PHE A 98 5.26 0.32 -16.83
CA PHE A 98 6.08 0.50 -15.64
C PHE A 98 7.49 0.03 -15.93
#